data_AF-A0A3D1BKL5-F1
#
_entry.id   AF-A0A3D1BKL5-F1
#
_cell.length_a   1.000
_cell.length_b   1.000
_cell.length_c   1.000
_cell.angle_alpha   90.00
_cell.angle_beta   90.00
_cell.angle_gamma   90.00
#
_symmetry.space_group_name_H-M   'P 1'
#
loop_
_entity.id
_entity.type
_entity.pdbx_description
1 polymer ?
#
loop_
_entity_poly.entity_id
_entity_poly.type
_entity_poly.pdbx_seq_one_letter_code
_entity_poly.pdbx_strand_id
1 'polypeptide(L)' 'DSITRLLPDVLGNKESLESESFDNEGNMDFPQYTKPEDFNGWKVPEVLLSGHHKNIKDWRNQNRI' A
#
# COMPACT_ATOMS: atom_id res chain seq x y z
N ASP A 1 10.94 -12.67 14.45
CA ASP A 1 10.79 -11.66 13.40
C ASP A 1 9.54 -10.79 13.61
N SER A 2 8.34 -11.35 13.84
CA SER A 2 7.12 -10.54 13.99
C SER A 2 7.11 -9.57 15.18
N ILE A 3 7.50 -10.03 16.38
CA ILE A 3 7.50 -9.20 17.60
C ILE A 3 8.58 -8.11 17.54
N THR A 4 9.71 -8.39 16.91
CA THR A 4 10.84 -7.44 16.81
C THR A 4 10.49 -6.20 15.99
N ARG A 5 9.52 -6.28 15.06
CA ARG A 5 9.04 -5.14 14.26
C ARG A 5 8.29 -4.08 15.09
N LEU A 6 7.78 -4.46 16.27
CA LEU A 6 7.08 -3.56 17.20
C LEU A 6 8.04 -2.76 18.08
N LEU A 7 9.34 -3.12 18.11
CA LEU A 7 10.32 -2.39 18.90
C LEU A 7 10.63 -1.04 18.24
N PRO A 8 10.79 0.02 19.06
CA PRO A 8 11.18 1.32 18.54
C PRO A 8 12.50 1.20 17.76
N ASP A 9 12.58 1.97 16.66
CA ASP A 9 13.76 2.12 15.80
C ASP A 9 14.18 0.87 15.01
N VAL A 10 13.42 -0.23 15.09
CA VAL A 10 13.62 -1.41 14.22
C VAL A 10 13.04 -1.18 12.82
N LEU A 11 11.89 -0.49 12.75
CA LEU A 11 11.31 -0.06 11.47
C LEU A 11 11.74 1.38 11.18
N GLY A 12 12.38 1.57 10.02
CA GLY A 12 12.87 2.88 9.60
C GLY A 12 11.75 3.92 9.39
N ASN A 13 10.55 3.48 8.98
CA ASN A 13 9.36 4.33 8.92
C ASN A 13 8.28 3.77 9.86
N LYS A 14 7.81 4.60 10.80
CA LYS A 14 6.76 4.25 11.76
C LYS A 14 5.39 4.09 11.09
N GLU A 15 5.13 4.83 10.01
CA GLU A 15 3.87 4.76 9.25
C GLU A 15 3.67 3.38 8.61
N SER A 16 4.73 2.59 8.43
CA SER A 16 4.63 1.24 7.90
C SER A 16 3.84 0.29 8.81
N LEU A 17 3.75 0.58 10.12
CA LEU A 17 2.93 -0.16 11.09
C LEU A 17 1.47 0.32 11.14
N GLU A 18 1.12 1.39 10.43
CA GLU A 18 -0.26 1.91 10.42
C GLU A 18 -1.05 1.42 9.21
N SER A 19 -0.36 0.82 8.23
CA SER A 19 -0.92 0.39 6.95
C SER A 19 -0.74 -1.11 6.67
N GLU A 20 -0.56 -1.96 7.69
CA GLU A 20 -0.44 -3.41 7.48
C GLU A 20 -1.81 -4.06 7.26
N SER A 21 -1.79 -5.20 6.56
CA SER A 21 -2.97 -5.99 6.20
C SER A 21 -3.82 -6.46 7.38
N PHE A 22 -3.33 -6.37 8.62
CA PHE A 22 -4.01 -6.85 9.81
C PHE A 22 -4.28 -5.75 10.86
N ASP A 23 -3.91 -4.51 10.58
CA ASP A 23 -4.11 -3.40 11.53
C ASP A 23 -5.57 -2.93 11.60
N ASN A 24 -6.36 -3.20 10.56
CA ASN A 24 -7.79 -2.91 10.51
C ASN A 24 -8.57 -4.21 10.24
N GLU A 25 -9.51 -4.53 11.12
CA GLU A 25 -10.27 -5.78 11.10
C GLU A 25 -10.92 -6.04 9.73
N GLY A 26 -10.49 -7.14 9.09
CA GLY A 26 -11.25 -7.81 8.03
C GLY A 26 -10.90 -7.45 6.57
N ASN A 27 -9.99 -6.51 6.30
CA ASN A 27 -9.59 -6.17 4.93
C ASN A 27 -8.06 -6.28 4.74
N MET A 28 -7.64 -7.00 3.72
CA MET A 28 -6.26 -7.07 3.23
C MET A 28 -5.86 -5.76 2.52
N ASP A 29 -4.57 -5.58 2.30
CA ASP A 29 -4.03 -4.40 1.62
C ASP A 29 -4.47 -4.29 0.15
N PHE A 30 -4.29 -3.12 -0.46
CA PHE A 30 -4.59 -2.88 -1.87
C PHE A 30 -3.47 -3.38 -2.80
N PRO A 31 -3.75 -3.63 -4.10
CA PRO A 31 -2.72 -4.02 -5.06
C PRO A 31 -1.60 -2.97 -5.19
N GLN A 32 -0.36 -3.41 -5.00
CA GLN A 32 0.83 -2.56 -5.08
C GLN A 32 1.46 -2.62 -6.49
N TYR A 33 1.91 -1.47 -6.97
CA TYR A 33 2.55 -1.32 -8.28
C TYR A 33 3.91 -0.63 -8.15
N THR A 34 4.83 -0.99 -9.04
CA THR A 34 6.13 -0.34 -9.19
C THR A 34 6.51 -0.31 -10.66
N LYS A 35 7.65 0.30 -10.99
CA LYS A 35 8.15 0.38 -12.37
C LYS A 35 8.45 -1.02 -12.93
N PRO A 36 8.27 -1.25 -14.24
CA PRO A 36 7.78 -0.30 -15.27
C PRO A 36 6.25 -0.12 -15.24
N GLU A 37 5.75 0.94 -15.89
CA GLU A 37 4.31 1.27 -15.94
C GLU A 37 3.46 0.25 -16.74
N ASP A 38 4.09 -0.47 -17.66
CA ASP A 38 3.51 -1.59 -18.41
C ASP A 38 4.45 -2.78 -18.29
N PHE A 39 3.97 -3.86 -17.67
CA PHE A 39 4.69 -5.12 -17.54
C PHE A 39 3.87 -6.25 -18.15
N ASN A 40 4.36 -6.83 -19.26
CA ASN A 40 3.66 -7.89 -20.00
C ASN A 40 2.22 -7.53 -20.42
N GLY A 41 1.94 -6.26 -20.70
CA GLY A 41 0.60 -5.75 -21.02
C GLY A 41 -0.25 -5.43 -19.79
N TRP A 42 0.25 -5.65 -18.58
CA TRP A 42 -0.40 -5.21 -17.35
C TRP A 42 0.01 -3.79 -17.03
N LYS A 43 -0.95 -2.88 -17.17
CA LYS A 43 -0.75 -1.45 -16.96
C LYS A 43 -1.04 -1.06 -15.53
N VAL A 44 -0.23 -0.17 -14.98
CA VAL A 44 -0.52 0.54 -13.74
C VAL A 44 -1.80 1.37 -13.94
N PRO A 45 -2.79 1.32 -13.02
CA PRO A 45 -3.96 2.18 -13.08
C PRO A 45 -3.59 3.66 -13.21
N GLU A 46 -4.20 4.37 -14.16
CA GLU A 46 -3.86 5.78 -14.44
C GLU A 46 -4.00 6.69 -13.21
N VAL A 47 -4.95 6.39 -12.32
CA VAL A 47 -5.12 7.11 -11.05
C VAL A 47 -3.86 7.07 -10.18
N LEU A 48 -3.10 5.97 -10.20
CA LEU A 48 -1.85 5.83 -9.46
C LEU A 48 -0.69 6.59 -10.10
N LEU A 49 -0.80 6.94 -11.39
CA LEU A 49 0.16 7.77 -12.12
C LEU A 49 -0.18 9.26 -12.07
N SER A 50 -1.39 9.62 -11.62
CA SER A 50 -1.92 10.99 -11.68
C SER A 50 -1.28 12.00 -10.71
N GLY A 51 -0.58 11.53 -9.67
CA GLY A 51 -0.11 12.38 -8.56
C GLY A 51 -1.23 12.97 -7.69
N HIS A 52 -2.50 12.67 -7.97
CA HIS A 52 -3.64 13.22 -7.26
C HIS A 52 -3.92 12.44 -5.97
N HIS A 53 -3.26 12.85 -4.87
CA HIS A 53 -3.22 12.14 -3.59
C HIS A 53 -4.59 11.70 -3.05
N LYS A 54 -5.62 12.56 -3.18
CA LYS A 54 -6.99 12.21 -2.75
C LYS A 54 -7.56 11.03 -3.55
N ASN A 55 -7.56 11.12 -4.88
CA ASN A 55 -8.04 10.06 -5.77
C ASN A 55 -7.27 8.75 -5.58
N ILE A 56 -5.95 8.83 -5.33
CA ILE A 56 -5.12 7.67 -5.01
C ILE A 56 -5.59 7.02 -3.71
N LYS A 57 -5.83 7.81 -2.65
CA LYS A 57 -6.34 7.30 -1.37
C LYS A 57 -7.71 6.65 -1.53
N ASP A 58 -8.61 7.28 -2.28
CA ASP A 58 -9.95 6.75 -2.54
C ASP A 58 -9.88 5.43 -3.32
N TRP A 59 -9.03 5.37 -4.36
CA TRP A 59 -8.79 4.13 -5.12
C TRP A 59 -8.21 3.01 -4.24
N ARG A 60 -7.21 3.32 -3.41
CA ARG A 60 -6.61 2.35 -2.48
C ARG A 60 -7.64 1.78 -1.52
N ASN A 61 -8.52 2.62 -0.98
CA ASN A 61 -9.60 2.16 -0.09
C ASN A 61 -10.63 1.30 -0.80
N GLN A 62 -10.99 1.61 -2.05
CA GLN A 62 -11.96 0.85 -2.84
C GLN A 62 -11.45 -0.51 -3.30
N ASN A 63 -10.14 -0.66 -3.47
CA ASN A 63 -9.51 -1.88 -4.01
C ASN A 63 -8.78 -2.70 -2.93
N ARG A 64 -9.08 -2.49 -1.64
CA ARG A 64 -8.66 -3.41 -0.57
C ARG A 64 -9.39 -4.75 -0.76
N ILE A 65 -8.72 -5.85 -0.43
CA ILE A 65 -9.22 -7.22 -0.62
C ILE A 65 -9.88 -7.76 0.65
#